data_AF-A0A9X8VIL3-F1
#
_entry.id   AF-A0A9X8VIL3-F1
#
_cell.length_a   1.000
_cell.length_b   1.000
_cell.length_c   1.000
_cell.angle_alpha   90.00
_cell.angle_beta   90.00
_cell.angle_gamma   90.00
#
_symmetry.space_group_name_H-M   'P 1'
#
loop_
_entity.id
_entity.type
_entity.pdbx_description
1 polymer ?
#
loop_
_entity_poly.entity_id
_entity_poly.type
_entity_poly.pdbx_seq_one_letter_code
_entity_poly.pdbx_strand_id
1 'polypeptide(L)'
;PSIKDLKSVFEGPAYTKWRALRESEDARYLGLTAPRFLARLPYDPVENPVKGFNYQENINASHDHYLWGNTAYLMGTALTDSFAKYR
;
A
#
# COMPACT_ATOMS: atom_id res chain seq x y z
N PRO A 1 8.53 -2.87 13.51
CA PRO A 1 8.21 -4.28 13.17
C PRO A 1 8.13 -5.14 14.44
N SER A 2 6.91 -5.45 14.90
CA SER A 2 6.64 -6.12 16.19
C SER A 2 6.30 -7.60 16.07
N ILE A 3 5.91 -8.07 14.88
CA ILE A 3 5.60 -9.47 14.62
C ILE A 3 6.92 -10.23 14.46
N LYS A 4 7.17 -11.17 15.37
CA LYS A 4 8.39 -11.99 15.39
C LYS A 4 8.33 -13.13 14.38
N ASP A 5 7.15 -13.72 14.18
CA ASP A 5 6.94 -14.80 13.23
C ASP A 5 5.57 -14.65 12.54
N LEU A 6 5.59 -14.35 11.24
CA LEU A 6 4.38 -14.23 10.42
C LEU A 6 3.78 -15.60 10.10
N LYS A 7 4.59 -16.67 10.05
CA LYS A 7 4.12 -17.99 9.65
C LYS A 7 3.12 -18.54 10.66
N SER A 8 3.48 -18.53 11.94
CA SER A 8 2.59 -18.96 13.03
C SER A 8 1.30 -18.14 13.10
N VAL A 9 1.35 -16.83 12.79
CA VAL A 9 0.15 -15.98 12.72
C VAL A 9 -0.85 -16.52 11.67
N PHE A 10 -0.37 -16.87 10.47
CA PHE A 10 -1.22 -17.40 9.40
C PHE A 10 -1.66 -18.86 9.59
N GLU A 11 -1.06 -19.58 10.55
CA GLU A 11 -1.48 -20.94 10.91
C GLU A 11 -2.66 -20.97 11.91
N GLY A 12 -2.97 -19.83 12.53
CA GLY A 12 -4.04 -19.71 13.50
C GLY A 12 -5.45 -19.96 12.91
N PRO A 13 -6.45 -20.33 13.74
CA PRO A 13 -7.81 -20.63 13.28
C PRO A 13 -8.49 -19.49 12.50
N ALA A 14 -8.14 -18.24 12.81
CA ALA A 14 -8.67 -17.05 12.13
C ALA A 14 -8.40 -17.04 10.61
N TYR A 15 -7.33 -17.70 10.16
CA TYR A 15 -6.90 -17.75 8.76
C TYR A 15 -7.30 -19.04 8.05
N THR A 16 -8.24 -19.83 8.60
CA THR A 16 -8.72 -21.07 7.96
C THR A 16 -9.23 -20.82 6.54
N LYS A 17 -10.05 -19.78 6.33
CA LYS A 17 -10.54 -19.41 4.99
C LYS A 17 -9.42 -18.92 4.05
N TRP A 18 -8.43 -18.21 4.60
CA TRP A 18 -7.28 -17.73 3.83
C TRP A 18 -6.40 -18.90 3.33
N ARG A 19 -6.16 -19.90 4.18
CA ARG A 19 -5.45 -21.13 3.76
C ARG A 19 -6.21 -21.89 2.68
N ALA A 20 -7.52 -22.07 2.85
CA ALA A 20 -8.37 -22.70 1.83
C ALA A 20 -8.34 -21.94 0.50
N LEU A 21 -8.35 -20.59 0.54
CA LEU A 21 -8.21 -19.77 -0.67
C LEU A 21 -6.88 -20.03 -1.37
N ARG A 22 -5.77 -20.16 -0.64
CA ARG A 22 -4.44 -20.40 -1.21
C ARG A 22 -4.26 -21.79 -1.82
N GLU A 23 -5.03 -22.77 -1.36
CA GLU A 23 -5.03 -24.14 -1.90
C GLU A 23 -5.88 -24.29 -3.17
N SER A 24 -6.72 -23.31 -3.48
CA SER A 24 -7.52 -23.29 -4.72
C SER A 24 -6.63 -23.14 -5.95
N GLU A 25 -6.95 -23.87 -7.03
CA GLU A 25 -6.25 -23.74 -8.32
C GLU A 25 -6.36 -22.32 -8.89
N ASP A 26 -7.50 -21.65 -8.67
CA ASP A 26 -7.77 -20.30 -9.16
C ASP A 26 -6.91 -19.23 -8.45
N ALA A 27 -6.28 -19.58 -7.32
CA ALA A 27 -5.43 -18.66 -6.56
C ALA A 27 -4.22 -18.17 -7.37
N ARG A 28 -3.82 -18.90 -8.42
CA ARG A 28 -2.73 -18.51 -9.34
C ARG A 28 -2.96 -17.17 -10.03
N TYR A 29 -4.21 -16.70 -10.10
CA TYR A 29 -4.59 -15.43 -10.70
C TYR A 29 -4.77 -14.30 -9.68
N LEU A 30 -4.58 -14.59 -8.39
CA LEU A 30 -4.76 -13.63 -7.32
C LEU A 30 -3.39 -13.12 -6.84
N GLY A 31 -3.17 -11.82 -7.01
CA GLY A 31 -2.05 -11.10 -6.41
C GLY A 31 -2.57 -10.05 -5.41
N LEU A 32 -2.05 -10.08 -4.18
CA LEU A 32 -2.34 -9.07 -3.16
C LEU A 32 -1.08 -8.26 -2.88
N THR A 33 -1.22 -6.93 -2.78
CA THR A 33 -0.11 -6.00 -2.56
C THR A 33 -0.17 -5.37 -1.17
N ALA A 34 0.98 -5.24 -0.52
CA ALA A 34 1.15 -4.55 0.76
C ALA A 34 2.62 -4.08 0.90
N PRO A 35 2.93 -3.10 1.79
CA PRO A 35 2.02 -2.19 2.49
C PRO A 35 1.49 -1.08 1.56
N ARG A 36 0.74 -0.11 2.10
CA ARG A 36 0.34 1.14 1.41
C ARG A 36 1.56 2.00 1.06
N PHE A 37 1.40 2.97 0.16
CA PHE A 37 2.46 3.94 -0.20
C PHE A 37 1.96 5.38 -0.03
N LEU A 38 2.86 6.36 0.09
CA LEU A 38 2.48 7.76 0.22
C LEU A 38 2.14 8.36 -1.14
N ALA A 39 0.89 8.79 -1.33
CA ALA A 39 0.43 9.36 -2.60
C ALA A 39 0.66 10.87 -2.71
N ARG A 40 0.74 11.58 -1.58
CA ARG A 40 0.97 13.04 -1.54
C ARG A 40 1.76 13.42 -0.29
N LEU A 41 2.70 14.34 -0.45
CA LEU A 41 3.39 14.98 0.66
C LEU A 41 2.48 16.02 1.35
N PRO A 42 2.61 16.20 2.68
CA PRO A 42 1.84 17.22 3.40
C PRO A 42 2.04 18.60 2.77
N TYR A 43 1.03 19.46 2.84
CA TYR A 43 1.21 20.85 2.43
C TYR A 43 2.13 21.57 3.39
N ASP A 44 3.11 22.27 2.83
CA ASP A 44 4.09 23.02 3.57
C ASP A 44 4.40 24.32 2.81
N PRO A 45 4.55 25.46 3.50
CA PRO A 45 4.85 26.75 2.86
C PRO A 45 6.12 26.77 2.00
N VAL A 46 7.07 25.87 2.25
CA VAL A 46 8.35 25.77 1.55
C VAL A 46 8.36 24.58 0.59
N GLU A 47 8.06 23.38 1.09
CA GLU A 47 8.22 22.13 0.32
C GLU A 47 7.05 21.84 -0.64
N ASN A 48 5.83 22.24 -0.30
CA ASN A 48 4.62 22.00 -1.11
C ASN A 48 3.62 23.16 -0.95
N PRO A 49 3.93 24.35 -1.49
CA PRO A 49 3.17 25.56 -1.24
C PRO A 49 1.86 25.61 -2.02
N VAL A 50 0.86 26.28 -1.46
CA VAL A 50 -0.41 26.58 -2.12
C VAL A 50 -0.54 28.06 -2.43
N LYS A 51 -1.40 28.41 -3.41
CA LYS A 51 -1.66 29.80 -3.78
C LYS A 51 -2.75 30.40 -2.89
N GLY A 52 -2.59 31.68 -2.55
CA GLY A 52 -3.63 32.51 -1.91
C GLY A 52 -3.56 32.60 -0.38
N PHE A 53 -3.03 31.60 0.31
CA PHE A 53 -2.82 31.64 1.75
C PHE A 53 -1.68 30.72 2.18
N ASN A 54 -1.10 30.99 3.34
CA ASN A 54 0.01 30.22 3.87
C ASN A 54 -0.51 28.97 4.62
N TYR A 55 -0.60 27.83 3.94
CA TYR A 55 -1.11 26.59 4.52
C TYR A 55 0.02 25.66 4.95
N GLN A 56 -0.05 25.23 6.20
CA GLN A 56 0.82 24.20 6.76
C GLN A 56 -0.06 23.07 7.31
N GLU A 57 0.01 21.91 6.66
CA GLU A 57 -0.77 20.74 7.03
C GLU A 57 -0.13 20.05 8.24
N ASN A 58 -0.89 19.95 9.34
CA ASN A 58 -0.40 19.38 10.58
C ASN A 58 -0.76 17.89 10.68
N ILE A 59 0.25 17.01 10.72
CA ILE A 59 0.12 15.55 10.81
C ILE A 59 0.68 15.02 12.14
N ASN A 60 0.43 15.73 13.24
CA ASN A 60 1.10 15.44 14.51
C ASN A 60 0.46 14.31 15.34
N ALA A 61 -0.73 13.83 14.97
CA ALA A 61 -1.49 12.90 15.83
C ALA A 61 -1.52 11.44 15.34
N SER A 62 -1.70 11.21 14.04
CA SER A 62 -1.82 9.87 13.48
C SER A 62 -1.17 9.78 12.11
N HIS A 63 -0.46 8.68 11.86
CA HIS A 63 0.05 8.40 10.52
C HIS A 63 -1.10 8.22 9.51
N ASP A 64 -2.32 7.94 9.94
CA ASP A 64 -3.46 7.81 9.01
C ASP A 64 -3.93 9.16 8.44
N HIS A 65 -3.41 10.29 8.94
CA HIS A 65 -3.66 11.60 8.32
C HIS A 65 -2.81 11.84 7.06
N TYR A 66 -1.80 11.01 6.81
CA TYR A 66 -1.13 11.01 5.51
C TYR A 66 -2.06 10.48 4.41
N LEU A 67 -1.89 11.01 3.20
CA LEU A 67 -2.61 10.48 2.05
C LEU A 67 -1.96 9.17 1.57
N TRP A 68 -2.36 8.06 2.19
CA TRP A 68 -1.94 6.72 1.79
C TRP A 68 -2.69 6.25 0.53
N GLY A 69 -1.94 5.82 -0.47
CA GLY A 69 -2.42 5.20 -1.69
C GLY A 69 -2.40 3.67 -1.64
N ASN A 70 -3.22 3.06 -2.52
CA ASN A 70 -3.27 1.61 -2.72
C ASN A 70 -2.13 1.15 -3.64
N THR A 71 -1.25 0.29 -3.14
CA THR A 71 -0.06 -0.22 -3.86
C THR A 71 -0.37 -1.07 -5.08
N ALA A 72 -1.63 -1.51 -5.27
CA ALA A 72 -2.06 -2.14 -6.52
C ALA A 72 -1.81 -1.23 -7.74
N TYR A 73 -1.91 0.10 -7.57
CA TYR A 73 -1.58 1.05 -8.65
C TYR A 73 -0.10 0.99 -9.04
N LEU A 74 0.81 0.88 -8.06
CA LEU A 74 2.25 0.77 -8.34
C LEU A 74 2.61 -0.55 -9.02
N MET A 75 1.92 -1.64 -8.68
CA MET A 75 2.07 -2.91 -9.40
C MET A 75 1.58 -2.77 -10.85
N GLY A 76 0.44 -2.11 -11.07
CA GLY A 76 -0.09 -1.82 -12.39
C GLY A 76 0.87 -1.00 -13.26
N THR A 77 1.49 0.04 -12.69
CA THR A 77 2.50 0.83 -13.41
C THR A 77 3.73 0.00 -13.78
N ALA A 78 4.23 -0.85 -12.88
CA ALA A 78 5.37 -1.72 -13.18
C ALA A 78 5.09 -2.71 -14.31
N LEU A 79 3.89 -3.30 -14.34
CA LEU A 79 3.45 -4.18 -15.42
C LEU A 79 3.36 -3.43 -16.77
N THR A 80 2.78 -2.23 -16.75
CA THR A 80 2.61 -1.40 -17.94
C THR A 80 3.96 -0.93 -18.49
N ASP A 81 4.87 -0.49 -17.62
CA ASP A 81 6.22 -0.07 -17.98
C ASP A 81 7.04 -1.21 -18.57
N SER A 82 6.92 -2.41 -18.01
CA SER A 82 7.57 -3.61 -18.54
C SER A 82 7.07 -3.92 -19.95
N PHE A 83 5.75 -3.90 -20.14
CA PHE A 83 5.15 -4.12 -21.44
C PHE A 83 5.63 -3.09 -22.46
N ALA A 84 5.54 -1.79 -22.14
CA ALA A 84 5.94 -0.71 -23.04
C ALA A 84 7.43 -0.70 -23.43
N LYS A 85 8.31 -1.31 -22.63
CA LYS A 85 9.76 -1.37 -22.91
C LYS A 85 10.16 -2.56 -23.79
N TYR A 86 9.42 -3.66 -23.72
CA TYR A 86 9.83 -4.93 -24.33
C TYR A 86 8.83 -5.49 -25.36
N ARG A 87 7.71 -4.81 -25.56
CA ARG A 87 6.65 -5.09 -26.54
C ARG A 87 6.11 -3.79 -27.12
#